data_AF-A0AAW1R4Q9-F1
#
_entry.id   AF-A0AAW1R4Q9-F1
#
_cell.length_a   1.000
_cell.length_b   1.000
_cell.length_c   1.000
_cell.angle_alpha   90.00
_cell.angle_beta   90.00
_cell.angle_gamma   90.00
#
_symmetry.space_group_name_H-M   'P 1'
#
loop_
_entity.id
_entity.type
_entity.pdbx_description
1 polymer ?
#
loop_
_entity_poly.entity_id
_entity_poly.type
_entity_poly.pdbx_seq_one_letter_code
_entity_poly.pdbx_strand_id
1 'polypeptide(L)'
;MVLACTAPSAAQTCQHGLTLNPNGVPGSTRTACIHTWRDGACSYRRRAMLTALVLPFLARSSSVAAKPPPPVNREVDNATSPLIQGLLEKSLANKEKYRAQRLQDYYRRNFKDYFDFEGGSVQAGKARGLSPETTQKIQQWLKDNP
;
A
#
# COMPACT_ATOMS: atom_id res chain seq x y z
N MET A 1 14.45 23.33 18.41
CA MET A 1 14.74 22.23 19.35
C MET A 1 14.29 20.93 18.70
N VAL A 2 15.22 19.99 18.53
CA VAL A 2 15.11 18.75 17.74
C VAL A 2 14.15 17.77 18.41
N LEU A 3 13.20 17.20 17.66
CA LEU A 3 12.40 16.05 18.10
C LEU A 3 12.79 14.84 17.25
N ALA A 4 13.58 13.97 17.84
CA ALA A 4 13.96 12.68 17.27
C ALA A 4 12.78 11.69 17.44
N CYS A 5 12.22 11.21 16.33
CA CYS A 5 11.45 9.98 16.32
C CYS A 5 12.43 8.80 16.32
N THR A 6 12.61 8.15 17.47
CA THR A 6 13.32 6.86 17.53
C THR A 6 12.40 5.78 16.98
N ALA A 7 12.81 5.14 15.88
CA ALA A 7 12.10 4.01 15.27
C ALA A 7 12.06 2.80 16.23
N PRO A 8 10.94 2.05 16.31
CA PRO A 8 10.92 0.80 17.05
C PRO A 8 11.72 -0.27 16.30
N SER A 9 12.59 -0.98 17.04
CA SER A 9 13.31 -2.16 16.56
C SER A 9 12.32 -3.30 16.28
N ALA A 10 12.35 -3.84 15.07
CA ALA A 10 11.54 -4.99 14.69
C ALA A 10 12.07 -6.25 15.39
N ALA A 11 11.34 -6.74 16.39
CA ALA A 11 11.62 -8.06 16.98
C ALA A 11 11.05 -9.15 16.06
N GLN A 12 11.92 -9.82 15.33
CA GLN A 12 11.58 -10.94 14.44
C GLN A 12 11.65 -12.23 15.25
N THR A 13 10.50 -12.75 15.70
CA THR A 13 10.45 -14.05 16.38
C THR A 13 10.03 -15.12 15.37
N CYS A 14 11.00 -15.79 14.77
CA CYS A 14 10.75 -16.96 13.93
C CYS A 14 10.72 -18.19 14.84
N GLN A 15 9.56 -18.81 15.02
CA GLN A 15 9.50 -20.12 15.66
C GLN A 15 9.89 -21.20 14.65
N HIS A 16 11.00 -21.88 14.90
CA HIS A 16 11.41 -23.06 14.14
C HIS A 16 10.66 -24.29 14.66
N GLY A 17 9.46 -24.53 14.12
CA GLY A 17 8.76 -25.80 14.28
C GLY A 17 9.23 -26.79 13.20
N LEU A 18 10.03 -27.78 13.57
CA LEU A 18 10.35 -28.91 12.70
C LEU A 18 9.24 -29.96 12.85
N THR A 19 8.32 -30.03 11.88
CA THR A 19 7.43 -31.18 11.74
C THR A 19 7.87 -32.00 10.54
N LEU A 20 8.26 -33.26 10.78
CA LEU A 20 8.65 -34.22 9.74
C LEU A 20 7.39 -34.74 9.03
N ASN A 21 7.41 -34.68 7.69
CA ASN A 21 6.43 -35.34 6.81
C ASN A 21 6.82 -36.82 6.65
N PRO A 22 5.88 -37.79 6.69
CA PRO A 22 6.19 -39.23 6.62
C PRO A 22 6.83 -39.74 5.32
N ASN A 23 6.97 -38.92 4.26
CA ASN A 23 7.41 -39.40 2.94
C ASN A 23 8.82 -38.99 2.50
N GLY A 24 9.67 -38.40 3.36
CA GLY A 24 11.11 -38.27 3.10
C GLY A 24 11.54 -37.42 1.88
N VAL A 25 10.66 -36.57 1.33
CA VAL A 25 10.99 -35.67 0.20
C VAL A 25 11.30 -34.26 0.72
N PRO A 26 12.40 -33.61 0.33
CA PRO A 26 12.67 -32.21 0.70
C PRO A 26 11.71 -31.27 -0.05
N GLY A 27 10.60 -30.92 0.58
CA GLY A 27 9.70 -29.87 0.13
C GLY A 27 10.24 -28.50 0.54
N SER A 28 10.47 -27.61 -0.43
CA SER A 28 10.77 -26.20 -0.18
C SER A 28 9.54 -25.52 0.42
N THR A 29 9.54 -25.35 1.74
CA THR A 29 8.49 -24.63 2.45
C THR A 29 8.71 -23.14 2.25
N ARG A 30 7.77 -22.47 1.56
CA ARG A 30 7.69 -21.00 1.58
C ARG A 30 7.44 -20.58 3.02
N THR A 31 8.45 -20.03 3.68
CA THR A 31 8.32 -19.32 4.95
C THR A 31 7.39 -18.13 4.73
N ALA A 32 6.13 -18.26 5.14
CA ALA A 32 5.22 -17.14 5.21
C ALA A 32 5.58 -16.30 6.44
N CYS A 33 6.41 -15.26 6.24
CA CYS A 33 6.58 -14.22 7.23
C CYS A 33 5.29 -13.39 7.29
N ILE A 34 4.47 -13.65 8.31
CA ILE A 34 3.30 -12.83 8.60
C ILE A 34 3.83 -11.51 9.19
N HIS A 35 3.89 -10.45 8.39
CA HIS A 35 4.11 -9.10 8.90
C HIS A 35 2.88 -8.68 9.67
N THR A 36 2.91 -8.83 11.00
CA THR A 36 1.95 -8.16 11.87
C THR A 36 2.35 -6.69 11.93
N TRP A 37 1.60 -5.83 11.25
CA TRP A 37 1.64 -4.40 11.51
C TRP A 37 1.03 -4.21 12.91
N ARG A 38 1.88 -4.01 13.92
CA ARG A 38 1.43 -3.46 15.20
C ARG A 38 1.12 -1.99 14.94
N ASP A 39 -0.16 -1.66 14.88
CA ASP A 39 -0.63 -0.28 14.84
C ASP A 39 -0.01 0.49 16.01
N GLY A 40 0.85 1.46 15.66
CA GLY A 40 1.40 2.42 16.61
C GLY A 40 0.25 3.30 17.13
N ALA A 41 -0.25 2.97 18.31
CA ALA A 41 -1.24 3.78 19.00
C ALA A 41 -0.67 5.18 19.29
N CYS A 42 -1.18 6.20 18.59
CA CYS A 42 -0.98 7.60 18.95
C CYS A 42 -1.78 7.90 20.22
N SER A 43 -1.11 7.84 21.37
CA SER A 43 -1.66 8.14 22.69
C SER A 43 -1.97 9.64 22.82
N TYR A 44 -3.22 10.02 22.59
CA TYR A 44 -3.74 11.36 22.93
C TYR A 44 -3.82 11.47 24.46
N ARG A 45 -2.96 12.29 25.07
CA ARG A 45 -3.00 12.59 26.52
C ARG A 45 -4.28 13.35 26.87
N ARG A 46 -5.37 12.64 27.21
CA ARG A 46 -6.53 13.25 27.86
C ARG A 46 -6.26 13.34 29.35
N ARG A 47 -6.29 14.57 29.86
CA ARG A 47 -6.18 14.90 31.28
C ARG A 47 -7.29 14.19 32.06
N ALA A 48 -6.87 13.52 33.14
CA ALA A 48 -7.76 13.00 34.17
C ALA A 48 -8.47 14.15 34.89
N MET A 49 -9.78 14.01 35.06
CA MET A 49 -10.53 14.63 36.14
C MET A 49 -11.47 13.55 36.69
N LEU A 50 -11.24 13.19 37.96
CA LEU A 50 -12.05 12.30 38.76
C LEU A 50 -13.35 13.00 39.16
N THR A 51 -14.50 12.43 38.84
CA THR A 51 -15.75 12.65 39.58
C THR A 51 -16.54 11.34 39.61
N ALA A 52 -16.50 10.67 40.75
CA ALA A 52 -17.40 9.58 41.12
C ALA A 52 -18.72 10.19 41.65
N LEU A 53 -19.88 9.64 41.27
CA LEU A 53 -21.10 9.55 42.09
C LEU A 53 -22.27 8.85 41.32
N VAL A 54 -22.73 7.74 41.91
CA VAL A 54 -24.10 7.17 41.95
C VAL A 54 -24.74 6.51 40.70
N LEU A 55 -24.93 5.18 40.78
CA LEU A 55 -25.95 4.37 40.09
C LEU A 55 -27.22 4.33 40.98
N PRO A 56 -28.49 4.19 40.48
CA PRO A 56 -28.86 3.16 39.51
C PRO A 56 -30.05 3.46 38.54
N PHE A 57 -30.29 2.49 37.65
CA PHE A 57 -31.58 2.18 37.00
C PHE A 57 -32.18 3.19 36.00
N LEU A 58 -32.04 2.86 34.72
CA LEU A 58 -33.18 2.69 33.80
C LEU A 58 -32.78 1.68 32.74
N ALA A 59 -33.55 0.60 32.68
CA ALA A 59 -33.41 -0.50 31.74
C ALA A 59 -33.25 0.03 30.30
N ARG A 60 -32.06 -0.17 29.74
CA ARG A 60 -31.87 -0.03 28.30
C ARG A 60 -32.62 -1.20 27.66
N SER A 61 -33.82 -0.94 27.15
CA SER A 61 -34.50 -1.84 26.22
C SER A 61 -33.50 -2.26 25.16
N SER A 62 -33.10 -3.53 25.19
CA SER A 62 -32.39 -4.19 24.12
C SER A 62 -33.33 -4.20 22.93
N SER A 63 -33.38 -3.12 22.15
CA SER A 63 -33.80 -3.28 20.77
C SER A 63 -32.78 -4.25 20.19
N VAL A 64 -33.25 -5.46 19.90
CA VAL A 64 -32.56 -6.34 18.97
C VAL A 64 -32.50 -5.51 17.69
N ALA A 65 -31.39 -4.78 17.52
CA ALA A 65 -31.04 -4.17 16.26
C ALA A 65 -30.90 -5.35 15.31
N ALA A 66 -32.00 -5.66 14.63
CA ALA A 66 -32.03 -6.68 13.61
C ALA A 66 -30.90 -6.31 12.65
N LYS A 67 -29.88 -7.17 12.62
CA LYS A 67 -28.74 -7.03 11.72
C LYS A 67 -29.34 -6.78 10.33
N PRO A 68 -29.04 -5.64 9.67
CA PRO A 68 -29.59 -5.37 8.35
C PRO A 68 -29.30 -6.60 7.49
N PRO A 69 -30.29 -7.10 6.72
CA PRO A 69 -30.06 -8.24 5.85
C PRO A 69 -28.82 -7.94 5.01
N PRO A 70 -27.93 -8.92 4.82
CA PRO A 70 -26.73 -8.71 4.02
C PRO A 70 -27.17 -8.11 2.68
N PRO A 71 -26.44 -7.11 2.16
CA PRO A 71 -26.81 -6.48 0.90
C PRO A 71 -26.94 -7.58 -0.15
N VAL A 72 -28.16 -7.77 -0.64
CA VAL A 72 -28.43 -8.75 -1.69
C VAL A 72 -27.90 -8.13 -2.96
N ASN A 73 -26.65 -8.45 -3.30
CA ASN A 73 -26.05 -8.10 -4.58
C ASN A 73 -26.90 -8.77 -5.67
N ARG A 74 -27.78 -7.98 -6.30
CA ARG A 74 -28.54 -8.46 -7.46
C ARG A 74 -27.64 -8.34 -8.67
N GLU A 75 -27.49 -9.45 -9.40
CA GLU A 75 -26.80 -9.43 -10.68
C GLU A 75 -27.59 -8.53 -11.63
N VAL A 76 -26.90 -7.54 -12.18
CA VAL A 76 -27.46 -6.58 -13.13
C VAL A 76 -27.00 -7.00 -14.51
N ASP A 77 -27.94 -7.09 -15.45
CA ASP A 77 -27.60 -7.39 -16.84
C ASP A 77 -26.75 -6.25 -17.44
N ASN A 78 -25.59 -6.63 -17.98
CA ASN A 78 -24.60 -5.71 -18.54
C ASN A 78 -25.15 -4.96 -19.76
N ALA A 79 -26.03 -5.60 -20.54
CA ALA A 79 -26.58 -5.03 -21.76
C ALA A 79 -27.72 -4.05 -21.49
N THR A 80 -28.50 -4.24 -20.43
CA THR A 80 -29.72 -3.44 -20.17
C THR A 80 -29.48 -2.27 -19.21
N SER A 81 -28.41 -2.32 -18.39
CA SER A 81 -28.18 -1.29 -17.38
C SER A 81 -27.57 0.00 -17.95
N PRO A 82 -28.24 1.17 -17.79
CA PRO A 82 -27.72 2.45 -18.29
C PRO A 82 -26.43 2.87 -17.57
N LEU A 83 -26.27 2.47 -16.30
CA LEU A 83 -25.05 2.73 -15.55
C LEU A 83 -23.85 1.99 -16.13
N ILE A 84 -24.03 0.73 -16.50
CA ILE A 84 -22.94 -0.11 -17.04
C ILE A 84 -22.52 0.40 -18.42
N GLN A 85 -23.48 0.72 -19.29
CA GLN A 85 -23.20 1.31 -20.59
C GLN A 85 -22.42 2.63 -20.48
N GLY A 86 -22.84 3.56 -19.62
CA GLY A 86 -22.13 4.81 -19.41
C GLY A 86 -20.71 4.64 -18.84
N LEU A 87 -20.48 3.61 -18.02
CA LEU A 87 -19.14 3.26 -17.54
C LEU A 87 -18.27 2.64 -18.64
N LEU A 88 -18.85 1.83 -19.53
CA LEU A 88 -18.14 1.28 -20.69
C LEU A 88 -17.71 2.39 -21.65
N GLU A 89 -18.61 3.34 -21.96
CA GLU A 89 -18.29 4.51 -22.80
C GLU A 89 -17.15 5.33 -22.20
N LYS A 90 -17.21 5.64 -20.90
CA LYS A 90 -16.13 6.35 -20.18
C LYS A 90 -14.82 5.58 -20.19
N SER A 91 -14.89 4.26 -20.06
CA SER A 91 -13.71 3.38 -20.06
C SER A 91 -13.04 3.35 -21.43
N LEU A 92 -13.84 3.30 -22.50
CA LEU A 92 -13.35 3.38 -23.88
C LEU A 92 -12.74 4.75 -24.18
N ALA A 93 -13.43 5.83 -23.83
CA ALA A 93 -12.96 7.20 -24.05
C ALA A 93 -11.65 7.50 -23.33
N ASN A 94 -11.45 6.99 -22.11
CA ASN A 94 -10.25 7.25 -21.31
C ASN A 94 -9.18 6.15 -21.40
N LYS A 95 -9.40 5.09 -22.18
CA LYS A 95 -8.51 3.92 -22.23
C LYS A 95 -7.06 4.31 -22.51
N GLU A 96 -6.86 5.18 -23.51
CA GLU A 96 -5.52 5.58 -23.94
C GLU A 96 -4.85 6.51 -22.93
N LYS A 97 -5.59 7.47 -22.35
CA LYS A 97 -5.10 8.32 -21.26
C LYS A 97 -4.59 7.49 -20.08
N TYR A 98 -5.37 6.52 -19.62
CA TYR A 98 -4.95 5.65 -18.51
C TYR A 98 -3.84 4.68 -18.91
N ARG A 99 -3.79 4.24 -20.17
CA ARG A 99 -2.67 3.44 -20.69
C ARG A 99 -1.37 4.22 -20.61
N ALA A 100 -1.35 5.46 -21.10
CA ALA A 100 -0.18 6.33 -21.06
C ALA A 100 0.28 6.61 -19.63
N GLN A 101 -0.66 6.93 -18.72
CA GLN A 101 -0.34 7.15 -17.30
C GLN A 101 0.25 5.90 -16.64
N ARG A 102 -0.32 4.71 -16.89
CA ARG A 102 0.22 3.45 -16.39
C ARG A 102 1.64 3.19 -16.91
N LEU A 103 1.89 3.53 -18.17
CA LEU A 103 3.20 3.35 -18.79
C LEU A 103 4.24 4.34 -18.23
N GLN A 104 3.88 5.61 -18.08
CA GLN A 104 4.75 6.63 -17.48
C GLN A 104 5.11 6.27 -16.03
N ASP A 105 4.13 5.83 -15.24
CA ASP A 105 4.34 5.42 -13.86
C ASP A 105 5.17 4.13 -13.75
N TYR A 106 5.07 3.22 -14.72
CA TYR A 106 5.98 2.09 -14.84
C TYR A 106 7.42 2.56 -15.09
N TYR A 107 7.63 3.46 -16.06
CA TYR A 107 8.98 3.96 -16.33
C TYR A 107 9.59 4.69 -15.13
N ARG A 108 8.82 5.56 -14.48
CA ARG A 108 9.24 6.28 -13.29
C ARG A 108 9.71 5.37 -12.16
N ARG A 109 8.91 4.35 -11.81
CA ARG A 109 9.23 3.47 -10.66
C ARG A 109 10.37 2.49 -10.95
N ASN A 110 10.53 2.05 -12.20
CA ASN A 110 11.46 0.98 -12.54
C ASN A 110 12.82 1.49 -13.04
N PHE A 111 12.86 2.64 -13.72
CA PHE A 111 14.10 3.14 -14.33
C PHE A 111 14.74 4.28 -13.57
N LYS A 112 14.13 4.77 -12.49
CA LYS A 112 14.71 5.84 -11.67
C LYS A 112 16.08 5.45 -11.11
N ASP A 113 16.18 4.31 -10.44
CA ASP A 113 17.43 3.89 -9.81
C ASP A 113 18.51 3.56 -10.85
N TYR A 114 18.10 3.00 -11.99
CA TYR A 114 18.99 2.74 -13.11
C TYR A 114 19.57 4.04 -13.68
N PHE A 115 18.72 5.04 -13.92
CA PHE A 115 19.15 6.34 -14.43
C PHE A 115 19.96 7.14 -13.43
N ASP A 116 19.64 7.05 -12.14
CA ASP A 116 20.45 7.67 -11.08
C ASP A 116 21.85 7.07 -11.04
N PHE A 117 21.96 5.74 -11.19
CA PHE A 117 23.24 5.05 -11.25
C PHE A 117 24.06 5.36 -12.51
N GLU A 118 23.43 5.40 -13.69
CA GLU A 118 24.13 5.63 -14.95
C GLU A 118 24.49 7.10 -15.15
N GLY A 119 23.57 8.02 -14.88
CA GLY A 119 23.65 9.42 -15.27
C GLY A 119 23.21 10.42 -14.21
N GLY A 120 22.96 10.00 -12.97
CA GLY A 120 22.52 10.88 -11.87
C GLY A 120 23.51 12.00 -11.56
N SER A 121 24.79 11.83 -11.91
CA SER A 121 25.79 12.90 -11.89
C SER A 121 26.60 12.97 -13.18
N VAL A 122 27.19 14.13 -13.45
CA VAL A 122 28.09 14.32 -14.60
C VAL A 122 29.31 13.38 -14.52
N GLN A 123 29.76 13.05 -13.30
CA GLN A 123 30.86 12.13 -13.07
C GLN A 123 30.46 10.68 -13.36
N ALA A 124 29.27 10.25 -12.89
CA ALA A 124 28.72 8.93 -13.19
C ALA A 124 28.54 8.72 -14.70
N GLY A 125 27.93 9.70 -15.38
CA GLY A 125 27.74 9.66 -16.83
C GLY A 125 29.05 9.54 -17.61
N LYS A 126 30.08 10.31 -17.22
CA LYS A 126 31.42 10.20 -17.82
C LYS A 126 32.08 8.85 -17.55
N ALA A 127 32.00 8.33 -16.33
CA ALA A 127 32.56 7.03 -15.96
C ALA A 127 31.91 5.87 -16.73
N ARG A 128 30.64 6.03 -17.11
CA ARG A 128 29.86 5.07 -17.91
C ARG A 128 29.94 5.30 -19.42
N GLY A 129 30.68 6.31 -19.88
CA GLY A 129 30.87 6.60 -21.30
C GLY A 129 29.66 7.23 -21.98
N LEU A 130 28.73 7.82 -21.23
CA LEU A 130 27.60 8.55 -21.80
C LEU A 130 28.04 9.88 -22.42
N SER A 131 27.43 10.23 -23.55
CA SER A 131 27.59 11.57 -24.12
C SER A 131 27.07 12.64 -23.13
N PRO A 132 27.64 13.85 -23.16
CA PRO A 132 27.20 14.93 -22.25
C PRO A 132 25.72 15.27 -22.47
N GLU A 133 25.23 15.24 -23.71
CA GLU A 133 23.82 15.46 -24.04
C GLU A 133 22.90 14.40 -23.42
N THR A 134 23.30 13.13 -23.48
CA THR A 134 22.50 12.03 -22.89
C THR A 134 22.47 12.15 -21.37
N THR A 135 23.61 12.50 -20.76
CA THR A 135 23.69 12.72 -19.31
C THR A 135 22.78 13.87 -18.88
N GLN A 136 22.72 14.97 -19.64
CA GLN A 136 21.80 16.08 -19.37
C GLN A 136 20.33 15.66 -19.49
N LYS A 137 19.98 14.87 -20.51
CA LYS A 137 18.62 14.34 -20.68
C LYS A 137 18.22 13.43 -19.52
N ILE A 138 19.13 12.57 -19.05
CA ILE A 138 18.89 11.70 -17.89
C ILE A 138 18.68 12.54 -16.63
N GLN A 139 19.52 13.55 -16.40
CA GLN A 139 19.35 14.46 -15.25
C GLN A 139 18.05 15.24 -15.32
N GLN A 140 17.64 15.68 -16.50
CA GLN A 140 16.35 16.35 -16.68
C GLN A 140 15.20 15.39 -16.37
N TRP A 141 15.26 14.15 -16.89
CA TRP A 141 14.25 13.14 -16.61
C TRP A 141 14.13 12.83 -15.12
N LEU A 142 15.26 12.71 -14.40
CA LEU A 142 15.28 12.47 -12.94
C LEU A 142 14.67 13.65 -12.15
N LYS A 143 14.84 14.89 -12.63
CA LYS A 143 14.20 16.07 -12.03
C LYS A 143 12.69 16.10 -12.27
N ASP A 144 12.27 15.75 -13.48
CA ASP A 144 10.86 15.71 -13.86
C ASP A 144 10.12 14.52 -13.21
N ASN A 145 10.85 13.52 -12.74
CA ASN A 145 10.34 12.27 -12.15
C ASN A 145 11.03 11.97 -10.80
N PRO A 146 10.70 12.72 -9.73
CA PRO A 146 11.25 12.48 -8.40
C PRO A 146 10.83 11.13 -7.80
#